data_AF-A0A957GPX3-F1
#
_entry.id   AF-A0A957GPX3-F1
#
_cell.length_a   1.000
_cell.length_b   1.000
_cell.length_c   1.000
_cell.angle_alpha   90.00
_cell.angle_beta   90.00
_cell.angle_gamma   90.00
#
_symmetry.space_group_name_H-M   'P 1'
#
loop_
_entity.id
_entity.type
_entity.pdbx_description
1 polymer ?
#
loop_
_entity_poly.entity_id
_entity_poly.type
_entity_poly.pdbx_seq_one_letter_code
_entity_poly.pdbx_strand_id
1 'polypeptide(L)'
;VAISRITDYFEVEPEGILPISAPVDWSRPEYQSVKVNWRSDISLLERRRLEAQLLPDEPYREWVSQSFRPEEMMDTVHEHIWETVNAHLATNAYSFPELVEQLGIMRFGHRPRLADTFCGSGQIPFEAARLGCNVYASDLNPVACMLTWGAFNIIGGSPESRMNLAKNEGRLIQQADSEIEKMGVEHDGQ
;
A
#
# COMPACT_ATOMS: atom_id res chain seq x y z
N VAL A 1 9.12 -25.27 0.36
CA VAL A 1 8.94 -25.66 -1.05
C VAL A 1 10.25 -26.16 -1.64
N ALA A 2 10.19 -27.14 -2.55
CA ALA A 2 11.36 -27.70 -3.21
C ALA A 2 11.51 -27.12 -4.63
N ILE A 3 12.62 -26.42 -4.88
CA ILE A 3 13.03 -26.01 -6.23
C ILE A 3 13.73 -27.22 -6.85
N SER A 4 13.21 -27.76 -7.96
CA SER A 4 13.76 -28.96 -8.61
C SER A 4 15.20 -28.77 -9.09
N ARG A 5 15.51 -27.58 -9.62
CA ARG A 5 16.83 -27.20 -10.13
C ARG A 5 17.12 -25.73 -9.81
N ILE A 6 18.11 -25.48 -8.95
CA ILE A 6 18.47 -24.11 -8.51
C ILE A 6 18.97 -23.27 -9.68
N THR A 7 19.74 -23.87 -10.59
CA THR A 7 20.32 -23.20 -11.78
C THR A 7 19.29 -22.79 -12.84
N ASP A 8 18.05 -23.27 -12.73
CA ASP A 8 16.98 -22.82 -13.62
C ASP A 8 16.57 -21.37 -13.30
N TYR A 9 16.82 -20.89 -12.07
CA TYR A 9 16.39 -19.57 -11.60
C TYR A 9 17.53 -18.66 -11.11
N PHE A 10 18.65 -19.25 -10.68
CA PHE A 10 19.74 -18.51 -10.03
C PHE A 10 21.10 -18.76 -10.69
N GLU A 11 21.91 -17.71 -10.73
CA GLU A 11 23.36 -17.75 -11.00
C GLU A 11 24.09 -17.93 -9.66
N VAL A 12 24.98 -18.91 -9.58
CA VAL A 12 25.64 -19.32 -8.34
C VAL A 12 27.16 -19.23 -8.53
N GLU A 13 27.82 -18.47 -7.67
CA GLU A 13 29.28 -18.32 -7.68
C GLU A 13 29.88 -18.74 -6.31
N PRO A 14 30.84 -19.67 -6.25
CA PRO A 14 31.36 -20.52 -7.34
C PRO A 14 30.35 -21.57 -7.84
N GLU A 15 30.42 -21.91 -9.13
CA GLU A 15 29.56 -22.94 -9.74
C GLU A 15 29.79 -24.33 -9.11
N GLY A 16 28.71 -25.11 -8.99
CA GLY A 16 28.76 -26.51 -8.58
C GLY A 16 28.87 -26.76 -7.07
N ILE A 17 28.89 -25.71 -6.24
CA ILE A 17 28.95 -25.86 -4.78
C ILE A 17 27.57 -26.18 -4.17
N LEU A 18 26.50 -25.55 -4.67
CA LEU A 18 25.15 -25.80 -4.17
C LEU A 18 24.58 -27.13 -4.67
N PRO A 19 23.68 -27.78 -3.91
CA PRO A 19 22.95 -28.95 -4.39
C PRO A 19 22.09 -28.61 -5.62
N ILE A 20 21.73 -29.63 -6.40
CA ILE A 20 20.93 -29.45 -7.61
C ILE A 20 19.55 -28.84 -7.27
N SER A 21 18.93 -29.27 -6.18
CA SER A 21 17.58 -28.88 -5.77
C SER A 21 17.56 -28.23 -4.39
N ALA A 22 16.55 -27.39 -4.13
CA ALA A 22 16.24 -26.85 -2.81
C ALA A 22 15.26 -27.79 -2.05
N PRO A 23 15.19 -27.73 -0.70
CA PRO A 23 15.79 -26.74 0.19
C PRO A 23 17.31 -26.89 0.34
N VAL A 24 18.01 -25.75 0.42
CA VAL A 24 19.44 -25.68 0.73
C VAL A 24 19.61 -25.44 2.22
N ASP A 25 20.45 -26.24 2.87
CA ASP A 25 20.83 -26.05 4.27
C ASP A 25 21.96 -25.02 4.36
N TRP A 26 21.58 -23.76 4.59
CA TRP A 26 22.52 -22.63 4.71
C TRP A 26 23.38 -22.66 5.98
N SER A 27 23.16 -23.59 6.91
CA SER A 27 24.01 -23.74 8.09
C SER A 27 25.38 -24.34 7.79
N ARG A 28 25.57 -24.91 6.58
CA ARG A 28 26.80 -25.57 6.20
C ARG A 28 27.94 -24.58 5.91
N PRO A 29 29.15 -24.78 6.48
CA PRO A 29 30.29 -23.88 6.26
C PRO A 29 30.71 -23.74 4.79
N GLU A 30 30.53 -24.80 4.00
CA GLU A 30 30.80 -24.86 2.55
C GLU A 30 30.02 -23.82 1.73
N TYR A 31 28.89 -23.31 2.26
CA TYR A 31 28.05 -22.34 1.54
C TYR A 31 28.25 -20.89 1.99
N GLN A 32 29.11 -20.63 3.00
CA GLN A 32 29.29 -19.27 3.55
C GLN A 32 29.83 -18.26 2.53
N SER A 33 30.60 -18.71 1.55
CA SER A 33 31.19 -17.87 0.50
C SER A 33 30.37 -17.85 -0.80
N VAL A 34 29.28 -18.61 -0.87
CA VAL A 34 28.47 -18.73 -2.08
C VAL A 34 27.61 -17.48 -2.27
N LYS A 35 27.68 -16.90 -3.47
CA LYS A 35 26.78 -15.83 -3.90
C LYS A 35 25.71 -16.41 -4.82
N VAL A 36 24.47 -16.05 -4.55
CA VAL A 36 23.31 -16.46 -5.35
C VAL A 36 22.62 -15.20 -5.85
N ASN A 37 22.55 -15.05 -7.17
CA ASN A 37 21.87 -13.94 -7.83
C ASN A 37 20.73 -14.47 -8.69
N TRP A 38 19.67 -13.70 -8.84
CA TRP A 38 18.65 -14.01 -9.83
C TRP A 38 19.24 -13.97 -11.23
N ARG A 39 18.91 -14.98 -12.04
CA ARG A 39 19.20 -14.94 -13.46
C ARG A 39 18.55 -13.73 -14.13
N SER A 40 19.29 -13.11 -15.05
CA SER A 40 18.86 -11.89 -15.75
C SER A 40 17.67 -12.10 -16.69
N ASP A 41 17.47 -13.32 -17.18
CA ASP A 41 16.41 -13.69 -18.12
C ASP A 41 15.07 -14.09 -17.46
N ILE A 42 15.02 -14.18 -16.13
CA ILE A 42 13.80 -14.53 -15.39
C ILE A 42 12.91 -13.30 -15.23
N SER A 43 11.67 -13.41 -15.72
CA SER A 43 10.68 -12.32 -15.65
C SER A 43 10.31 -11.99 -14.20
N LEU A 44 9.92 -10.75 -13.93
CA LEU A 44 9.49 -10.33 -12.59
C LEU A 44 8.32 -11.20 -12.07
N LEU A 45 7.39 -11.58 -12.96
CA LEU A 45 6.27 -12.45 -12.64
C LEU A 45 6.73 -13.84 -12.16
N GLU A 46 7.71 -14.45 -12.82
CA GLU A 46 8.27 -15.74 -12.40
C GLU A 46 9.00 -15.65 -11.07
N ARG A 47 9.76 -14.56 -10.83
CA ARG A 47 10.40 -14.31 -9.53
C ARG A 47 9.35 -14.25 -8.42
N ARG A 48 8.28 -13.46 -8.59
CA ARG A 48 7.19 -13.35 -7.60
C ARG A 48 6.47 -14.68 -7.37
N ARG A 49 6.26 -15.50 -8.41
CA ARG A 49 5.67 -16.84 -8.27
C ARG A 49 6.51 -17.76 -7.40
N LEU A 50 7.84 -17.73 -7.54
CA LEU A 50 8.74 -18.53 -6.71
C LEU A 50 8.78 -18.01 -5.28
N GLU A 51 8.89 -16.71 -5.08
CA GLU A 51 8.84 -16.08 -3.76
C GLU A 51 7.55 -16.44 -3.00
N ALA A 52 6.40 -16.42 -3.69
CA ALA A 52 5.11 -16.81 -3.10
C ALA A 52 5.09 -18.26 -2.63
N GLN A 53 5.81 -19.16 -3.31
CA GLN A 53 5.96 -20.55 -2.88
C GLN A 53 6.89 -20.69 -1.66
N LEU A 54 7.77 -19.72 -1.41
CA LEU A 54 8.69 -19.72 -0.28
C LEU A 54 8.09 -19.07 0.98
N LEU A 55 6.86 -18.54 0.89
CA LEU A 55 6.16 -17.99 2.05
C LEU A 55 6.04 -19.06 3.15
N PRO A 56 6.28 -18.69 4.42
CA PRO A 56 6.23 -19.63 5.52
C PRO A 56 4.81 -20.14 5.73
N ASP A 57 4.68 -21.42 6.07
CA ASP A 57 3.40 -22.01 6.49
C ASP A 57 3.11 -21.55 7.92
N GLU A 58 2.50 -20.38 8.02
CA GLU A 58 2.18 -19.70 9.26
C GLU A 58 0.67 -19.45 9.37
N PRO A 59 0.12 -19.36 10.59
CA PRO A 59 -1.27 -18.98 10.78
C PRO A 59 -1.56 -17.61 10.17
N TYR A 60 -2.77 -17.44 9.62
CA TYR A 60 -3.24 -16.18 9.02
C TYR A 60 -2.95 -14.93 9.89
N ARG A 61 -3.04 -15.05 11.22
CA ARG A 61 -2.74 -13.96 12.14
C ARG A 61 -1.30 -13.47 12.03
N GLU A 62 -0.34 -14.36 11.89
CA GLU A 62 1.08 -14.01 11.77
C GLU A 62 1.39 -13.42 10.39
N TRP A 63 0.67 -13.83 9.35
CA TRP A 63 0.74 -13.19 8.05
C TRP A 63 0.24 -11.75 8.11
N VAL A 64 -0.89 -11.51 8.78
CA VAL A 64 -1.46 -10.17 8.93
C VAL A 64 -0.51 -9.27 9.73
N SER A 65 0.13 -9.78 10.78
CA SER A 65 1.07 -8.98 11.60
C SER A 65 2.33 -8.55 10.84
N GLN A 66 2.72 -9.31 9.81
CA GLN A 66 3.87 -9.03 8.94
C GLN A 66 3.50 -8.30 7.64
N SER A 67 2.20 -8.15 7.35
CA SER A 67 1.72 -7.52 6.13
C SER A 67 1.72 -6.00 6.21
N PHE A 68 2.03 -5.36 5.09
CA PHE A 68 1.86 -3.93 4.90
C PHE A 68 0.49 -3.64 4.30
N ARG A 69 -0.07 -2.49 4.64
CA ARG A 69 -1.27 -1.98 3.99
C ARG A 69 -0.96 -1.53 2.57
N PRO A 70 -1.94 -1.51 1.65
CA PRO A 70 -1.72 -1.07 0.27
C PRO A 70 -1.05 0.30 0.16
N GLU A 71 -1.39 1.25 1.05
CA GLU A 71 -0.81 2.60 1.11
C GLU A 71 0.62 2.66 1.67
N GLU A 72 1.10 1.57 2.28
CA GLU A 72 2.46 1.46 2.81
C GLU A 72 3.42 0.76 1.82
N MET A 73 2.87 0.22 0.73
CA MET A 73 3.63 -0.50 -0.28
C MET A 73 4.25 0.45 -1.30
N MET A 74 5.35 0.03 -1.90
CA MET A 74 5.95 0.70 -3.05
C MET A 74 5.01 0.65 -4.26
N ASP A 75 4.95 1.75 -5.03
CA ASP A 75 4.11 1.84 -6.23
C ASP A 75 4.41 0.73 -7.27
N THR A 76 5.63 0.19 -7.22
CA THR A 76 6.11 -0.84 -8.14
C THR A 76 5.59 -2.25 -7.83
N VAL A 77 4.93 -2.47 -6.69
CA VAL A 77 4.50 -3.80 -6.23
C VAL A 77 3.61 -4.52 -7.27
N HIS A 78 2.81 -3.77 -8.03
CA HIS A 78 1.88 -4.30 -9.02
C HIS A 78 2.36 -4.20 -10.48
N GLU A 79 3.60 -3.77 -10.75
CA GLU A 79 4.08 -3.58 -12.13
C GLU A 79 3.96 -4.85 -13.00
N HIS A 80 4.24 -6.01 -12.41
CA HIS A 80 4.28 -7.30 -13.09
C HIS A 80 2.92 -7.84 -13.55
N ILE A 81 1.79 -7.24 -13.14
CA ILE A 81 0.45 -7.75 -13.48
C ILE A 81 -0.25 -6.98 -14.60
N TRP A 82 0.16 -5.73 -14.87
CA TRP A 82 -0.63 -4.83 -15.72
C TRP A 82 -0.81 -5.32 -17.15
N GLU A 83 0.20 -5.93 -17.77
CA GLU A 83 0.08 -6.48 -19.12
C GLU A 83 -1.03 -7.55 -19.20
N THR A 84 -1.05 -8.49 -18.25
CA THR A 84 -2.06 -9.56 -18.21
C THR A 84 -3.45 -9.00 -17.92
N VAL A 85 -3.55 -8.06 -16.97
CA VAL A 85 -4.81 -7.40 -16.61
C VAL A 85 -5.39 -6.64 -17.80
N ASN A 86 -4.56 -5.84 -18.48
CA ASN A 86 -4.95 -5.04 -19.63
C ASN A 86 -5.38 -5.90 -20.82
N ALA A 87 -4.67 -6.99 -21.09
CA ALA A 87 -5.07 -7.95 -22.11
C ALA A 87 -6.43 -8.61 -21.81
N HIS A 88 -6.71 -8.93 -20.55
CA HIS A 88 -7.96 -9.56 -20.13
C HIS A 88 -9.15 -8.60 -20.15
N LEU A 89 -8.97 -7.39 -19.64
CA LEU A 89 -10.04 -6.40 -19.45
C LEU A 89 -10.19 -5.43 -20.63
N ALA A 90 -9.29 -5.53 -21.63
CA ALA A 90 -9.20 -4.60 -22.75
C ALA A 90 -8.99 -3.13 -22.29
N THR A 91 -8.07 -2.95 -21.34
CA THR A 91 -7.70 -1.65 -20.75
C THR A 91 -6.24 -1.30 -21.06
N ASN A 92 -5.80 -0.11 -20.68
CA ASN A 92 -4.40 0.32 -20.69
C ASN A 92 -4.08 1.07 -19.39
N ALA A 93 -4.26 0.41 -18.26
CA ALA A 93 -4.06 0.96 -16.92
C ALA A 93 -2.73 0.48 -16.31
N TYR A 94 -2.12 1.34 -15.51
CA TYR A 94 -0.89 1.08 -14.74
C TYR A 94 -1.07 1.30 -13.23
N SER A 95 -2.31 1.54 -12.80
CA SER A 95 -2.68 1.67 -11.39
C SER A 95 -4.13 1.25 -11.17
N PHE A 96 -4.51 0.93 -9.93
CA PHE A 96 -5.90 0.64 -9.59
C PHE A 96 -6.85 1.82 -9.88
N PRO A 97 -6.51 3.09 -9.55
CA PRO A 97 -7.31 4.24 -9.95
C PRO A 97 -7.57 4.35 -11.44
N GLU A 98 -6.54 4.15 -12.28
CA GLU A 98 -6.69 4.15 -13.73
C GLU A 98 -7.59 3.01 -14.21
N LEU A 99 -7.41 1.81 -13.65
CA LEU A 99 -8.23 0.66 -14.01
C LEU A 99 -9.71 0.90 -13.66
N VAL A 100 -9.98 1.36 -12.45
CA VAL A 100 -11.33 1.67 -11.96
C VAL A 100 -11.98 2.77 -12.80
N GLU A 101 -11.23 3.80 -13.19
CA GLU A 101 -11.71 4.84 -14.09
C GLU A 101 -12.06 4.29 -15.47
N GLN A 102 -11.16 3.52 -16.10
CA GLN A 102 -11.39 2.96 -17.44
C GLN A 102 -12.59 2.01 -17.44
N LEU A 103 -12.69 1.11 -16.46
CA LEU A 103 -13.85 0.23 -16.30
C LEU A 103 -15.13 1.02 -16.05
N GLY A 104 -15.06 2.10 -15.26
CA GLY A 104 -16.18 3.00 -15.04
C GLY A 104 -16.64 3.70 -16.32
N ILE A 105 -15.72 4.20 -17.13
CA ILE A 105 -16.03 4.84 -18.41
C ILE A 105 -16.67 3.81 -19.36
N MET A 106 -16.13 2.60 -19.46
CA MET A 106 -16.68 1.53 -20.29
C MET A 106 -18.11 1.15 -19.88
N ARG A 107 -18.39 1.10 -18.57
CA ARG A 107 -19.67 0.64 -18.04
C ARG A 107 -20.72 1.74 -17.89
N PHE A 108 -20.32 2.92 -17.45
CA PHE A 108 -21.19 4.01 -17.00
C PHE A 108 -20.97 5.33 -17.77
N GLY A 109 -19.96 5.42 -18.63
CA GLY A 109 -19.58 6.65 -19.32
C GLY A 109 -18.88 7.69 -18.42
N HIS A 110 -18.56 7.33 -17.17
CA HIS A 110 -17.85 8.19 -16.23
C HIS A 110 -17.16 7.36 -15.14
N ARG A 111 -16.21 7.96 -14.42
CA ARG A 111 -15.58 7.38 -13.24
C ARG A 111 -16.63 6.90 -12.22
N PRO A 112 -16.52 5.68 -11.64
CA PRO A 112 -17.55 5.13 -10.77
C PRO A 112 -17.85 6.05 -9.59
N ARG A 113 -19.12 6.12 -9.20
CA ARG A 113 -19.57 6.92 -8.05
C ARG A 113 -20.04 5.97 -6.96
N LEU A 114 -19.52 6.15 -5.75
CA LEU A 114 -19.93 5.39 -4.57
C LEU A 114 -20.57 6.34 -3.56
N ALA A 115 -21.76 6.00 -3.09
CA ALA A 115 -22.43 6.71 -2.02
C ALA A 115 -22.60 5.76 -0.82
N ASP A 116 -22.04 6.12 0.32
CA ASP A 116 -22.20 5.42 1.58
C ASP A 116 -22.93 6.34 2.58
N THR A 117 -24.21 6.05 2.84
CA THR A 117 -25.06 6.86 3.71
C THR A 117 -24.98 6.47 5.19
N PHE A 118 -24.18 5.46 5.52
CA PHE A 118 -23.96 4.98 6.88
C PHE A 118 -22.47 4.70 7.10
N CYS A 119 -21.64 5.71 6.77
CA CYS A 119 -20.21 5.49 6.62
C CYS A 119 -19.47 5.20 7.93
N GLY A 120 -20.06 5.53 9.09
CA GLY A 120 -19.47 5.28 10.39
C GLY A 120 -18.05 5.82 10.51
N SER A 121 -17.08 4.93 10.66
CA SER A 121 -15.66 5.29 10.75
C SER A 121 -15.01 5.69 9.42
N GLY A 122 -15.72 5.55 8.29
CA GLY A 122 -15.27 5.98 6.97
C GLY A 122 -14.40 4.98 6.22
N GLN A 123 -14.26 3.73 6.69
CA GLN A 123 -13.38 2.73 6.08
C GLN A 123 -13.77 2.36 4.63
N ILE A 124 -15.04 2.05 4.40
CA ILE A 124 -15.56 1.72 3.06
C ILE A 124 -15.35 2.86 2.07
N PRO A 125 -15.77 4.10 2.38
CA PRO A 125 -15.61 5.19 1.42
C PRO A 125 -14.14 5.62 1.28
N PHE A 126 -13.30 5.44 2.29
CA PHE A 126 -11.84 5.68 2.18
C PHE A 126 -11.21 4.73 1.17
N GLU A 127 -11.49 3.43 1.28
CA GLU A 127 -10.95 2.43 0.36
C GLU A 127 -11.47 2.63 -1.06
N ALA A 128 -12.75 2.98 -1.22
CA ALA A 128 -13.31 3.32 -2.52
C ALA A 128 -12.62 4.53 -3.18
N ALA A 129 -12.29 5.56 -2.38
CA ALA A 129 -11.57 6.74 -2.85
C ALA A 129 -10.12 6.38 -3.24
N ARG A 130 -9.44 5.57 -2.43
CA ARG A 130 -8.08 5.05 -2.71
C ARG A 130 -8.03 4.27 -4.02
N LEU A 131 -9.07 3.51 -4.32
CA LEU A 131 -9.23 2.78 -5.59
C LEU A 131 -9.61 3.68 -6.78
N GLY A 132 -9.86 4.97 -6.58
CA GLY A 132 -10.15 5.93 -7.65
C GLY A 132 -11.63 6.22 -7.91
N CYS A 133 -12.56 5.81 -7.04
CA CYS A 133 -13.98 6.19 -7.17
C CYS A 133 -14.22 7.66 -6.79
N ASN A 134 -15.29 8.24 -7.34
CA ASN A 134 -15.89 9.47 -6.82
C ASN A 134 -16.79 9.11 -5.64
N VAL A 135 -16.37 9.46 -4.43
CA VAL A 135 -17.00 8.98 -3.19
C VAL A 135 -17.81 10.07 -2.51
N TYR A 136 -19.00 9.70 -2.05
CA TYR A 136 -19.89 10.51 -1.24
C TYR A 136 -20.18 9.71 0.05
N ALA A 137 -19.87 10.29 1.20
CA ALA A 137 -20.06 9.64 2.49
C ALA A 137 -20.91 10.52 3.40
N SER A 138 -21.83 9.91 4.14
CA SER A 138 -22.69 10.58 5.11
C SER A 138 -22.93 9.67 6.30
N ASP A 139 -23.08 10.27 7.47
CA ASP A 139 -23.54 9.61 8.69
C ASP A 139 -24.45 10.57 9.47
N LEU A 140 -25.43 10.03 10.20
CA LEU A 140 -26.26 10.84 11.09
C LEU A 140 -25.48 11.32 12.32
N ASN A 141 -24.47 10.55 12.74
CA ASN A 141 -23.61 10.93 13.84
C ASN A 141 -22.59 11.98 13.36
N PRO A 142 -22.61 13.22 13.91
CA PRO A 142 -21.67 14.26 13.49
C PRO A 142 -20.22 13.90 13.77
N VAL A 143 -19.94 13.08 14.79
CA VAL A 143 -18.58 12.60 15.09
C VAL A 143 -18.11 11.65 14.00
N ALA A 144 -18.96 10.73 13.55
CA ALA A 144 -18.66 9.83 12.44
C ALA A 144 -18.40 10.59 11.13
N CYS A 145 -19.21 11.63 10.85
CA CYS A 145 -18.98 12.56 9.75
C CYS A 145 -17.59 13.22 9.84
N MET A 146 -17.23 13.77 11.00
CA MET A 146 -15.94 14.44 11.19
C MET A 146 -14.75 13.48 11.05
N LEU A 147 -14.85 12.26 11.59
CA LEU A 147 -13.82 11.23 11.43
C LEU A 147 -13.64 10.84 9.97
N THR A 148 -14.73 10.61 9.25
CA THR A 148 -14.70 10.29 7.81
C THR A 148 -14.13 11.45 7.00
N TRP A 149 -14.51 12.69 7.32
CA TRP A 149 -13.96 13.88 6.68
C TRP A 149 -12.45 14.01 6.90
N GLY A 150 -11.99 13.77 8.14
CA GLY A 150 -10.57 13.78 8.50
C GLY A 150 -9.78 12.70 7.74
N ALA A 151 -10.35 11.49 7.59
CA ALA A 151 -9.74 10.43 6.81
C ALA A 151 -9.49 10.84 5.36
N PHE A 152 -10.42 11.52 4.69
CA PHE A 152 -10.24 11.94 3.30
C PHE A 152 -9.32 13.14 3.16
N ASN A 153 -9.53 14.18 3.97
CA ASN A 153 -8.92 15.48 3.72
C ASN A 153 -7.57 15.66 4.43
N ILE A 154 -7.34 14.94 5.53
CA ILE A 154 -6.09 15.02 6.30
C ILE A 154 -5.18 13.85 5.91
N ILE A 155 -5.66 12.61 6.09
CA ILE A 155 -4.85 11.41 5.84
C ILE A 155 -4.69 11.17 4.34
N GLY A 156 -5.81 11.08 3.61
CA GLY A 156 -5.85 10.94 2.16
C GLY A 156 -5.54 12.21 1.38
N GLY A 157 -5.28 13.34 2.07
CA GLY A 157 -4.96 14.61 1.44
C GLY A 157 -3.63 14.59 0.69
N SER A 158 -3.50 15.45 -0.32
CA SER A 158 -2.24 15.61 -1.05
C SER A 158 -1.12 16.10 -0.12
N PRO A 159 0.17 15.84 -0.44
CA PRO A 159 1.29 16.37 0.34
C PRO A 159 1.22 17.90 0.51
N GLU A 160 0.80 18.61 -0.53
CA GLU A 160 0.57 20.06 -0.50
C GLU A 160 -0.55 20.44 0.48
N SER A 161 -1.69 19.74 0.44
CA SER A 161 -2.81 19.98 1.37
C SER A 161 -2.36 19.78 2.82
N ARG A 162 -1.60 18.71 3.10
CA ARG A 162 -1.06 18.43 4.44
C ARG A 162 -0.07 19.50 4.90
N MET A 163 0.82 19.98 4.02
CA MET A 163 1.73 21.08 4.34
C MET A 163 0.97 22.38 4.66
N ASN A 164 -0.06 22.70 3.88
CA ASN A 164 -0.91 23.86 4.12
C ASN A 164 -1.68 23.74 5.45
N LEU A 165 -2.18 22.55 5.76
CA LEU A 165 -2.85 22.27 7.04
C LEU A 165 -1.90 22.50 8.22
N ALA A 166 -0.70 21.90 8.19
CA ALA A 166 0.29 22.07 9.24
C ALA A 166 0.69 23.54 9.46
N LYS A 167 0.83 24.31 8.38
CA LYS A 167 1.09 25.75 8.45
C LYS A 167 -0.07 26.52 9.11
N ASN A 168 -1.30 26.16 8.75
CA ASN A 168 -2.49 26.79 9.31
C ASN A 168 -2.66 26.46 10.79
N GLU A 169 -2.43 25.21 11.20
CA GLU A 169 -2.43 24.77 12.59
C GLU A 169 -1.41 25.56 13.42
N GLY A 170 -0.17 25.69 12.95
CA GLY A 170 0.85 26.49 13.63
C GLY A 170 0.44 27.96 13.83
N ARG A 171 -0.19 28.57 12.82
CA ARG A 171 -0.73 29.94 12.95
C ARG A 171 -1.87 30.01 13.96
N LEU A 172 -2.77 29.02 13.96
CA LEU A 172 -3.93 29.00 14.84
C LEU A 172 -3.52 28.84 16.31
N ILE A 173 -2.53 27.98 16.58
CA ILE A 173 -1.95 27.78 17.91
C ILE A 173 -1.34 29.09 18.41
N GLN A 174 -0.51 29.76 17.60
CA GLN A 174 0.07 31.06 17.98
C GLN A 174 -0.99 32.12 18.28
N GLN A 175 -2.09 32.13 17.52
CA GLN A 175 -3.21 33.05 17.78
C GLN A 175 -3.93 32.71 19.09
N ALA A 176 -4.21 31.43 19.32
CA ALA A 176 -4.85 30.97 20.56
C ALA A 176 -3.98 31.29 21.78
N ASP A 177 -2.68 30.99 21.73
CA ASP A 177 -1.72 31.27 22.81
C ASP A 177 -1.68 32.77 23.12
N SER A 178 -1.63 33.64 22.09
CA SER A 178 -1.64 35.09 22.29
C SER A 178 -2.93 35.59 22.94
N GLU A 179 -4.09 35.01 22.60
CA GLU A 179 -5.35 35.36 23.24
C GLU A 179 -5.41 34.84 24.69
N ILE A 180 -4.92 33.64 24.96
CA ILE A 180 -4.83 33.08 26.31
C ILE A 180 -3.92 33.95 27.20
N GLU A 181 -2.76 34.37 26.68
CA GLU A 181 -1.85 35.31 27.36
C GLU A 181 -2.55 36.64 27.69
N LYS A 182 -3.29 37.22 26.72
CA LYS A 182 -4.05 38.46 26.95
C LYS A 182 -5.15 38.30 27.99
N MET A 183 -5.79 37.13 28.05
CA MET A 183 -6.83 36.84 29.03
C MET A 183 -6.26 36.59 30.44
N GLY A 184 -4.94 36.37 30.57
CA GLY A 184 -4.26 36.13 31.84
C GLY A 184 -4.56 34.77 32.48
N VAL A 185 -5.23 33.87 31.75
CA VAL A 185 -5.75 32.59 32.29
C VAL A 185 -4.62 31.64 32.71
N GLU A 186 -3.48 31.65 32.03
CA GLU A 186 -2.30 30.82 32.35
C GLU A 186 -1.46 31.38 33.52
N HIS A 187 -1.77 32.59 34.02
CA HIS A 187 -0.98 33.28 35.05
C HIS A 187 -1.72 33.40 36.40
N ASP A 188 -2.75 32.59 36.64
CA ASP A 188 -3.42 32.51 37.95
C ASP A 188 -2.43 31.94 39.00
N GLY A 189 -1.69 32.83 39.68
CA GLY A 189 -0.81 32.48 40.80
C GLY A 189 0.51 33.22 40.95
N GLN A 190 0.76 34.32 40.21
CA GLN A 190 1.84 35.27 40.58
C GLN A 190 1.36 36.34 41.57
#